data_AF-A0A7J4R3E2-F1
#
_entry.id   AF-A0A7J4R3E2-F1
#
_cell.length_a   1.000
_cell.length_b   1.000
_cell.length_c   1.000
_cell.angle_alpha   90.00
_cell.angle_beta   90.00
_cell.angle_gamma   90.00
#
_symmetry.space_group_name_H-M   'P 1'
#
loop_
_entity.id
_entity.type
_entity.pdbx_description
1 polymer ?
#
loop_
_entity_poly.entity_id
_entity_poly.type
_entity_poly.pdbx_seq_one_letter_code
_entity_poly.pdbx_strand_id
1 'polypeptide(L)'
;MVEQRESVSEYDSDRLSSEVESYQGWLDLRTQEVYDIALQAKAKGLDFSTEIEIPRAADLASRTEKLLEEYLKGLEIEDTLRAILLKTDRESASIQIAVSVAKRMYERDGDLREAIDCGLRVGLAVLTEAVLVAPLDGIGAVRILNNSDGSEFLSIDFCGPIRAAGGTAQALCVLIGDMIRRELGLGRYNPSTREVERVKEEFGLYRVGLQYKPPPEEVEVIVRACPVMVNGEETEKQECAGFKEVKNIQNENGSFRTRVRGGVMLVIGEGLCLKAPKIVKHTERMEIPGWEFISQFASKGKSDEGESDSFKSRQIPEISRYMDDVIAGRPIFGEPGEPGGFRLRYGRSRATGLAAAGLNPVSMEAAGGFLSVGTQMKIERPGKACAVTPCTDIEGPMVVLDDGEFRRVHTLDEWKLIRERVVSVWDNGEILMGFGEFLENNKNLVPSAYNRDWWAADLLDSLDHPQKVSTFAEIMGVGLDALPKGLPFNGAINRGGEDALEREWRKREWYLFLRDVDLTWQQSKRISEAFGTAVPPPWNLWWSDLPISITKPLIQELTGSEIEESGLRISGASRDWSPGSLQVVDSTHEPDFDNWPSWMSVRNHGIVKSCLLTLGLQHYHEAGDIVISSNWE
;
A
#
# COMPACT_ATOMS: atom_id res chain seq x y z
N MET A 1 -26.20 10.65 10.80
CA MET A 1 -26.50 9.20 10.93
C MET A 1 -25.29 8.49 10.39
N VAL A 2 -24.36 8.09 11.26
CA VAL A 2 -23.38 7.08 10.88
C VAL A 2 -24.24 5.83 10.68
N GLU A 3 -24.40 5.38 9.45
CA GLU A 3 -24.91 4.03 9.22
C GLU A 3 -24.08 3.13 10.13
N GLN A 4 -24.73 2.47 11.09
CA GLN A 4 -24.17 1.28 11.72
C GLN A 4 -23.87 0.34 10.57
N ARG A 5 -22.66 0.43 10.01
CA ARG A 5 -22.14 -0.63 9.17
C ARG A 5 -22.11 -1.83 10.09
N GLU A 6 -23.05 -2.74 9.89
CA GLU A 6 -23.02 -4.04 10.53
C GLU A 6 -21.58 -4.54 10.42
N SER A 7 -21.00 -4.89 11.57
CA SER A 7 -19.67 -5.46 11.59
C SER A 7 -19.68 -6.67 10.66
N VAL A 8 -18.70 -6.75 9.77
CA VAL A 8 -18.58 -7.87 8.82
C VAL A 8 -18.37 -9.21 9.56
N SER A 9 -17.95 -9.16 10.83
CA SER A 9 -17.76 -10.32 11.69
C SER A 9 -18.29 -10.05 13.09
N GLU A 10 -19.01 -11.01 13.66
CA GLU A 10 -19.42 -11.00 15.06
C GLU A 10 -18.20 -11.20 15.98
N TYR A 11 -18.15 -10.46 17.09
CA TYR A 11 -17.13 -10.59 18.12
C TYR A 11 -17.72 -10.26 19.49
N ASP A 12 -17.09 -10.78 20.54
CA ASP A 12 -17.48 -10.53 21.93
C ASP A 12 -17.18 -9.07 22.33
N SER A 13 -18.08 -8.16 21.96
CA SER A 13 -17.90 -6.72 22.14
C SER A 13 -17.82 -6.34 23.61
N ASP A 14 -18.59 -7.00 24.47
CA ASP A 14 -18.63 -6.70 25.90
C ASP A 14 -17.32 -7.07 26.58
N ARG A 15 -16.80 -8.28 26.34
CA ARG A 15 -15.50 -8.69 26.89
C ARG A 15 -14.38 -7.81 26.34
N LEU A 16 -14.33 -7.60 25.03
CA LEU A 16 -13.25 -6.81 24.41
C LEU A 16 -13.28 -5.34 24.87
N SER A 17 -14.46 -4.73 25.01
CA SER A 17 -14.59 -3.37 25.51
C SER A 17 -14.14 -3.28 26.98
N SER A 18 -14.53 -4.24 27.82
CA SER A 18 -14.09 -4.30 29.22
C SER A 18 -12.58 -4.49 29.35
N GLU A 19 -11.98 -5.35 28.51
CA GLU A 19 -10.52 -5.55 28.46
C GLU A 19 -9.80 -4.26 28.03
N VAL A 20 -10.32 -3.54 27.03
CA VAL A 20 -9.77 -2.25 26.58
C VAL A 20 -9.87 -1.19 27.69
N GLU A 21 -11.01 -1.07 28.36
CA GLU A 21 -11.19 -0.13 29.48
C GLU A 21 -10.24 -0.44 30.64
N SER A 22 -10.11 -1.72 31.01
CA SER A 22 -9.18 -2.13 32.06
C SER A 22 -7.72 -1.83 31.68
N TYR A 23 -7.35 -2.05 30.42
CA TYR A 23 -6.02 -1.77 29.91
C TYR A 23 -5.73 -0.26 29.89
N GLN A 24 -6.69 0.55 29.45
CA GLN A 24 -6.58 2.00 29.45
C GLN A 24 -6.44 2.55 30.87
N GLY A 25 -7.28 2.08 31.81
CA GLY A 25 -7.18 2.47 33.22
C GLY A 25 -5.83 2.11 33.84
N TRP A 26 -5.26 0.95 33.47
CA TRP A 26 -3.90 0.58 33.88
C TRP A 26 -2.83 1.53 33.32
N LEU A 27 -2.90 1.88 32.04
CA LEU A 27 -1.98 2.83 31.41
C LEU A 27 -2.08 4.23 32.02
N ASP A 28 -3.29 4.71 32.29
CA ASP A 28 -3.52 6.02 32.86
C ASP A 28 -2.98 6.14 34.29
N LEU A 29 -3.15 5.08 35.10
CA LEU A 29 -2.59 5.01 36.44
C LEU A 29 -1.05 5.03 36.40
N ARG A 30 -0.44 4.18 35.56
CA ARG A 30 1.03 4.12 35.42
C ARG A 30 1.62 5.42 34.88
N THR A 31 0.91 6.06 33.96
CA THR A 31 1.31 7.38 33.45
C THR A 31 1.23 8.43 34.56
N GLN A 32 0.19 8.43 35.39
CA GLN A 32 0.05 9.36 36.50
C GLN A 32 1.18 9.20 37.53
N GLU A 33 1.54 7.96 37.88
CA GLU A 33 2.67 7.67 38.79
C GLU A 33 3.98 8.32 38.29
N VAL A 34 4.23 8.26 36.97
CA VAL A 34 5.42 8.89 36.35
C VAL A 34 5.31 10.41 36.36
N TYR A 35 4.12 10.97 36.09
CA TYR A 35 3.87 12.41 36.17
C TYR A 35 4.11 12.96 37.58
N ASP A 36 3.69 12.25 38.62
CA ASP A 36 3.90 12.67 40.00
C ASP A 36 5.40 12.75 40.36
N ILE A 37 6.20 11.80 39.85
CA ILE A 37 7.66 11.84 39.98
C ILE A 37 8.24 13.04 39.23
N ALA A 38 7.77 13.30 38.00
CA ALA A 38 8.22 14.43 37.20
C ALA A 38 7.88 15.78 37.87
N LEU A 39 6.69 15.91 38.47
CA LEU A 39 6.29 17.10 39.23
C LEU A 39 7.23 17.36 40.41
N GLN A 40 7.57 16.31 41.17
CA GLN A 40 8.53 16.44 42.29
C GLN A 40 9.93 16.84 41.82
N ALA A 41 10.36 16.38 40.64
CA ALA A 41 11.63 16.76 40.05
C ALA A 41 11.62 18.22 39.58
N LYS A 42 10.61 18.62 38.80
CA LYS A 42 10.41 19.98 38.28
C LYS A 42 10.30 21.02 39.39
N ALA A 43 9.66 20.67 40.52
CA ALA A 43 9.56 21.54 41.70
C ALA A 43 10.90 21.92 42.33
N LYS A 44 12.01 21.23 42.00
CA LYS A 44 13.35 21.59 42.47
C LYS A 44 13.94 22.80 41.74
N GLY A 45 13.34 23.24 40.63
CA GLY A 45 13.78 24.41 39.86
C GLY A 45 15.18 24.25 39.24
N LEU A 46 15.57 23.03 38.91
CA LEU A 46 16.87 22.72 38.30
C LEU A 46 16.82 22.68 36.75
N ASP A 47 15.62 22.77 36.17
CA ASP A 47 15.35 22.75 34.73
C ASP A 47 14.91 24.13 34.21
N PHE A 48 14.77 24.27 32.89
CA PHE A 48 14.31 25.51 32.23
C PHE A 48 12.89 25.93 32.60
N SER A 49 12.05 24.98 33.01
CA SER A 49 10.69 25.21 33.50
C SER A 49 10.45 24.43 34.79
N THR A 50 9.65 25.02 35.68
CA THR A 50 9.12 24.38 36.90
C THR A 50 7.85 23.56 36.65
N GLU A 51 7.35 23.58 35.42
CA GLU A 51 6.17 22.84 35.00
C GLU A 51 6.55 21.70 34.05
N ILE A 52 5.63 20.75 33.86
CA ILE A 52 5.82 19.65 32.91
C ILE A 52 5.56 20.19 31.50
N GLU A 53 6.58 20.13 30.65
CA GLU A 53 6.57 20.69 29.29
C GLU A 53 5.95 19.74 28.23
N ILE A 54 5.68 18.49 28.60
CA ILE A 54 5.02 17.50 27.72
C ILE A 54 3.63 17.24 28.29
N PRO A 55 2.57 17.90 27.79
CA PRO A 55 1.23 17.73 28.36
C PRO A 55 0.57 16.42 27.90
N ARG A 56 -0.30 15.85 28.76
CA ARG A 56 -1.16 14.71 28.38
C ARG A 56 -2.27 15.18 27.46
N ALA A 57 -2.62 14.39 26.46
CA ALA A 57 -3.82 14.61 25.66
C ALA A 57 -4.56 13.28 25.49
N ALA A 58 -5.88 13.29 25.65
CA ALA A 58 -6.69 12.07 25.58
C ALA A 58 -6.95 11.64 24.13
N ASP A 59 -7.16 12.60 23.24
CA ASP A 59 -7.58 12.35 21.87
C ASP A 59 -7.02 13.40 20.90
N LEU A 60 -7.38 13.28 19.62
CA LEU A 60 -6.98 14.22 18.56
C LEU A 60 -7.39 15.66 18.89
N ALA A 61 -8.58 15.85 19.46
CA ALA A 61 -9.09 17.17 19.77
C ALA A 61 -8.22 17.84 20.84
N SER A 62 -7.92 17.10 21.92
CA SER A 62 -7.06 17.59 23.00
C SER A 62 -5.62 17.81 22.56
N ARG A 63 -5.08 16.94 21.69
CA ARG A 63 -3.75 17.17 21.09
C ARG A 63 -3.73 18.44 20.27
N THR A 64 -4.76 18.69 19.47
CA THR A 64 -4.83 19.87 18.58
C THR A 64 -4.87 21.16 19.39
N GLU A 65 -5.71 21.23 20.42
CA GLU A 65 -5.81 22.41 21.28
C GLU A 65 -4.51 22.70 22.03
N LYS A 66 -3.92 21.67 22.66
CA LYS A 66 -2.67 21.82 23.42
C LYS A 66 -1.46 22.15 22.53
N LEU A 67 -1.40 21.57 21.33
CA LEU A 67 -0.34 21.87 20.36
C LEU A 67 -0.38 23.34 19.91
N LEU A 68 -1.57 23.95 19.87
CA LEU A 68 -1.80 25.28 19.33
C LEU A 68 -2.25 26.29 20.38
N GLU A 69 -2.02 26.03 21.67
CA GLU A 69 -2.50 26.85 22.78
C GLU A 69 -2.12 28.32 22.62
N GLU A 70 -0.85 28.59 22.26
CA GLU A 70 -0.33 29.94 22.01
C GLU A 70 -1.06 30.65 20.87
N TYR A 71 -1.39 29.93 19.80
CA TYR A 71 -2.09 30.48 18.64
C TYR A 71 -3.58 30.70 18.94
N LEU A 72 -4.20 29.78 19.68
CA LEU A 72 -5.62 29.80 20.03
C LEU A 72 -5.97 30.95 20.98
N LYS A 73 -5.00 31.47 21.75
CA LYS A 73 -5.19 32.57 22.70
C LYS A 73 -6.42 32.34 23.60
N GLY A 74 -6.50 31.14 24.19
CA GLY A 74 -7.61 30.74 25.07
C GLY A 74 -8.92 30.39 24.35
N LEU A 75 -8.92 30.19 23.04
CA LEU A 75 -10.08 29.66 22.32
C LEU A 75 -10.19 28.14 22.52
N GLU A 76 -11.23 27.71 23.22
CA GLU A 76 -11.56 26.29 23.38
C GLU A 76 -12.19 25.73 22.08
N ILE A 77 -11.58 24.66 21.57
CA ILE A 77 -11.94 23.98 20.32
C ILE A 77 -12.17 22.47 20.51
N GLU A 78 -11.71 21.88 21.62
CA GLU A 78 -11.77 20.44 21.86
C GLU A 78 -13.17 19.84 21.61
N ASP A 79 -14.19 20.32 22.31
CA ASP A 79 -15.55 19.77 22.22
C ASP A 79 -16.21 20.01 20.86
N THR A 80 -15.90 21.15 20.24
CA THR A 80 -16.39 21.46 18.90
C THR A 80 -15.80 20.49 17.89
N LEU A 81 -14.50 20.22 17.97
CA LEU A 81 -13.82 19.29 17.09
C LEU A 81 -14.30 17.84 17.31
N ARG A 82 -14.50 17.40 18.56
CA ARG A 82 -15.11 16.10 18.87
C ARG A 82 -16.48 15.94 18.22
N ALA A 83 -17.34 16.97 18.36
CA ALA A 83 -18.69 16.95 17.80
C ALA A 83 -18.71 16.89 16.26
N ILE A 84 -17.72 17.50 15.60
CA ILE A 84 -17.56 17.46 14.14
C ILE A 84 -17.05 16.08 13.69
N LEU A 85 -16.03 15.52 14.35
CA LEU A 85 -15.44 14.22 14.03
C LEU A 85 -16.42 13.05 14.15
N LEU A 86 -17.47 13.18 14.98
CA LEU A 86 -18.55 12.19 15.06
C LEU A 86 -19.47 12.17 13.81
N LYS A 87 -19.44 13.23 13.00
CA LYS A 87 -20.36 13.42 11.86
C LYS A 87 -19.67 13.36 10.51
N THR A 88 -18.39 13.69 10.45
CA THR A 88 -17.63 13.81 9.19
C THR A 88 -16.27 13.12 9.32
N ASP A 89 -15.70 12.73 8.18
CA ASP A 89 -14.35 12.21 8.12
C ASP A 89 -13.32 13.31 8.45
N ARG A 90 -12.12 12.91 8.85
CA ARG A 90 -11.05 13.81 9.32
C ARG A 90 -10.74 14.95 8.35
N GLU A 91 -10.67 14.65 7.05
CA GLU A 91 -10.34 15.65 6.03
C GLU A 91 -11.44 16.73 5.98
N SER A 92 -12.72 16.34 5.97
CA SER A 92 -13.84 17.29 6.00
C SER A 92 -13.96 18.00 7.35
N ALA A 93 -13.70 17.31 8.46
CA ALA A 93 -13.67 17.89 9.80
C ALA A 93 -12.61 19.00 9.91
N SER A 94 -11.42 18.78 9.34
CA SER A 94 -10.31 19.74 9.35
C SER A 94 -10.66 21.07 8.67
N ILE A 95 -11.42 21.03 7.57
CA ILE A 95 -11.86 22.22 6.85
C ILE A 95 -12.93 22.96 7.67
N GLN A 96 -13.91 22.24 8.22
CA GLN A 96 -15.00 22.84 8.98
C GLN A 96 -14.50 23.51 10.27
N ILE A 97 -13.63 22.84 11.03
CA ILE A 97 -13.06 23.41 12.26
C ILE A 97 -12.15 24.60 11.95
N ALA A 98 -11.33 24.54 10.89
CA ALA A 98 -10.46 25.63 10.50
C ALA A 98 -11.24 26.91 10.17
N VAL A 99 -12.30 26.79 9.37
CA VAL A 99 -13.20 27.91 9.03
C VAL A 99 -13.91 28.43 10.28
N SER A 100 -14.42 27.54 11.14
CA SER A 100 -15.10 27.92 12.39
C SER A 100 -14.16 28.68 13.34
N VAL A 101 -12.93 28.22 13.53
CA VAL A 101 -11.92 28.86 14.38
C VAL A 101 -11.53 30.22 13.82
N ALA A 102 -11.23 30.30 12.52
CA ALA A 102 -10.88 31.57 11.88
C ALA A 102 -12.00 32.61 12.04
N LYS A 103 -13.26 32.21 11.86
CA LYS A 103 -14.41 33.08 12.05
C LYS A 103 -14.53 33.56 13.51
N ARG A 104 -14.49 32.64 14.47
CA ARG A 104 -14.58 32.95 15.91
C ARG A 104 -13.45 33.88 16.37
N MET A 105 -12.24 33.68 15.85
CA MET A 105 -11.11 34.56 16.13
C MET A 105 -11.28 35.95 15.55
N TYR A 106 -11.71 36.04 14.29
CA TYR A 106 -11.95 37.33 13.64
C TYR A 106 -13.06 38.12 14.36
N GLU A 107 -14.14 37.44 14.78
CA GLU A 107 -15.21 38.05 15.57
C GLU A 107 -14.74 38.54 16.95
N ARG A 108 -13.73 37.88 17.56
CA ARG A 108 -13.19 38.22 18.87
C ARG A 108 -12.18 39.38 18.80
N ASP A 109 -11.18 39.27 17.93
CA ASP A 109 -10.00 40.14 17.94
C ASP A 109 -9.99 41.16 16.79
N GLY A 110 -10.76 40.92 15.72
CA GLY A 110 -10.82 41.77 14.53
C GLY A 110 -9.57 41.73 13.63
N ASP A 111 -8.53 40.98 14.00
CA ASP A 111 -7.33 40.81 13.18
C ASP A 111 -7.53 39.69 12.16
N LEU A 112 -7.68 40.08 10.89
CA LEU A 112 -7.89 39.17 9.77
C LEU A 112 -6.68 38.26 9.52
N ARG A 113 -5.45 38.76 9.67
CA ARG A 113 -4.22 37.98 9.41
C ARG A 113 -4.09 36.87 10.44
N GLU A 114 -4.27 37.22 11.71
CA GLU A 114 -4.14 36.29 12.83
C GLU A 114 -5.24 35.22 12.84
N ALA A 115 -6.48 35.62 12.55
CA ALA A 115 -7.60 34.70 12.41
C ALA A 115 -7.36 33.63 11.34
N ILE A 116 -6.81 34.03 10.18
CA ILE A 116 -6.50 33.10 9.09
C ILE A 116 -5.33 32.19 9.46
N ASP A 117 -4.27 32.73 10.08
CA ASP A 117 -3.12 31.95 10.53
C ASP A 117 -3.53 30.86 11.52
N CYS A 118 -4.29 31.21 12.56
CA CYS A 118 -4.78 30.21 13.51
C CYS A 118 -5.69 29.17 12.85
N GLY A 119 -6.62 29.58 11.98
CA GLY A 119 -7.49 28.65 11.26
C GLY A 119 -6.71 27.65 10.41
N LEU A 120 -5.71 28.12 9.67
CA LEU A 120 -4.82 27.27 8.86
C LEU A 120 -4.03 26.28 9.72
N ARG A 121 -3.47 26.74 10.84
CA ARG A 121 -2.71 25.87 11.77
C ARG A 121 -3.61 24.80 12.39
N VAL A 122 -4.81 25.15 12.84
CA VAL A 122 -5.78 24.19 13.38
C VAL A 122 -6.18 23.16 12.32
N GLY A 123 -6.52 23.60 11.10
CA GLY A 123 -6.86 22.70 10.01
C GLY A 123 -5.72 21.74 9.67
N LEU A 124 -4.48 22.25 9.57
CA LEU A 124 -3.31 21.43 9.31
C LEU A 124 -2.98 20.48 10.48
N ALA A 125 -3.17 20.89 11.73
CA ALA A 125 -2.99 20.04 12.89
C ALA A 125 -3.98 18.86 12.89
N VAL A 126 -5.26 19.10 12.59
CA VAL A 126 -6.25 18.02 12.49
C VAL A 126 -5.90 17.04 11.37
N LEU A 127 -5.44 17.54 10.21
CA LEU A 127 -5.01 16.69 9.08
C LEU A 127 -3.78 15.83 9.42
N THR A 128 -2.89 16.36 10.24
CA THR A 128 -1.63 15.72 10.65
C THR A 128 -1.73 15.05 12.01
N GLU A 129 -2.94 14.80 12.49
CA GLU A 129 -3.27 14.18 13.78
C GLU A 129 -2.68 14.86 15.02
N ALA A 130 -2.22 16.11 14.86
CA ALA A 130 -1.46 16.89 15.83
C ALA A 130 -0.20 16.15 16.34
N VAL A 131 0.42 15.32 15.49
CA VAL A 131 1.67 14.61 15.81
C VAL A 131 2.89 15.14 15.05
N LEU A 132 2.66 16.00 14.05
CA LEU A 132 3.72 16.56 13.21
C LEU A 132 4.00 18.02 13.56
N VAL A 133 5.22 18.47 13.26
CA VAL A 133 5.66 19.86 13.48
C VAL A 133 5.12 20.81 12.40
N ALA A 134 4.56 20.29 11.30
CA ALA A 134 4.07 21.09 10.18
C ALA A 134 3.06 22.20 10.54
N PRO A 135 2.13 22.05 11.49
CA PRO A 135 1.26 23.13 11.95
C PRO A 135 2.01 24.27 12.67
N LEU A 136 3.19 24.02 13.21
CA LEU A 136 4.03 25.00 13.91
C LEU A 136 5.04 25.63 12.94
N ASP A 137 5.87 24.82 12.31
CA ASP A 137 7.01 25.32 11.50
C ASP A 137 6.81 25.20 9.99
N GLY A 138 5.73 24.55 9.54
CA GLY A 138 5.43 24.40 8.11
C GLY A 138 4.79 25.66 7.50
N ILE A 139 4.08 26.44 8.32
CA ILE A 139 3.49 27.72 7.95
C ILE A 139 4.36 28.82 8.58
N GLY A 140 5.16 29.49 7.77
CA GLY A 140 6.03 30.58 8.21
C GLY A 140 5.24 31.84 8.51
N ALA A 141 4.41 32.30 7.58
CA ALA A 141 3.58 33.49 7.76
C ALA A 141 2.33 33.49 6.87
N VAL A 142 1.26 34.10 7.36
CA VAL A 142 0.10 34.47 6.56
C VAL A 142 0.16 35.95 6.22
N ARG A 143 -0.11 36.31 4.96
CA ARG A 143 -0.07 37.71 4.48
C ARG A 143 -1.29 38.02 3.61
N ILE A 144 -1.76 39.25 3.71
CA ILE A 144 -2.79 39.81 2.84
C ILE A 144 -2.09 40.77 1.89
N LEU A 145 -2.12 40.46 0.59
CA LEU A 145 -1.45 41.21 -0.45
C LEU A 145 -2.46 41.73 -1.47
N ASN A 146 -2.05 42.64 -2.36
CA ASN A 146 -2.92 43.24 -3.36
C ASN A 146 -2.60 42.78 -4.78
N ASN A 147 -3.64 42.37 -5.49
CA ASN A 147 -3.61 42.13 -6.92
C ASN A 147 -3.29 43.42 -7.70
N SER A 148 -3.06 43.29 -9.01
CA SER A 148 -2.81 44.44 -9.89
C SER A 148 -3.99 45.43 -9.95
N ASP A 149 -5.21 44.96 -9.69
CA ASP A 149 -6.43 45.76 -9.64
C ASP A 149 -6.72 46.38 -8.25
N GLY A 150 -5.84 46.14 -7.27
CA GLY A 150 -5.98 46.62 -5.90
C GLY A 150 -6.77 45.69 -4.96
N SER A 151 -7.44 44.65 -5.49
CA SER A 151 -8.17 43.70 -4.65
C SER A 151 -7.23 42.91 -3.72
N GLU A 152 -7.65 42.70 -2.48
CA GLU A 152 -6.90 41.95 -1.47
C GLU A 152 -7.05 40.44 -1.66
N PHE A 153 -5.96 39.69 -1.47
CA PHE A 153 -5.95 38.23 -1.56
C PHE A 153 -5.04 37.61 -0.49
N LEU A 154 -5.25 36.31 -0.23
CA LEU A 154 -4.47 35.53 0.73
C LEU A 154 -3.17 34.97 0.13
N SER A 155 -2.05 35.25 0.79
CA SER A 155 -0.74 34.61 0.55
C SER A 155 -0.30 33.82 1.78
N ILE A 156 0.14 32.58 1.57
CA ILE A 156 0.61 31.68 2.62
C ILE A 156 2.09 31.39 2.37
N ASP A 157 2.95 31.78 3.30
CA ASP A 157 4.37 31.49 3.27
C ASP A 157 4.63 30.11 3.87
N PHE A 158 4.94 29.12 3.03
CA PHE A 158 5.33 27.79 3.45
C PHE A 158 6.84 27.68 3.66
N CYS A 159 7.23 26.93 4.69
CA CYS A 159 8.63 26.65 5.03
C CYS A 159 8.99 25.18 4.74
N GLY A 160 10.29 24.85 4.71
CA GLY A 160 10.79 23.49 4.45
C GLY A 160 10.15 22.37 5.31
N PRO A 161 9.89 22.59 6.62
CA PRO A 161 9.23 21.60 7.49
C PRO A 161 7.84 21.15 7.02
N ILE A 162 7.17 21.89 6.11
CA ILE A 162 5.90 21.46 5.50
C ILE A 162 6.01 20.11 4.78
N ARG A 163 7.23 19.69 4.40
CA ARG A 163 7.47 18.36 3.81
C ARG A 163 7.00 17.23 4.72
N ALA A 164 7.15 17.39 6.03
CA ALA A 164 6.78 16.37 7.02
C ALA A 164 5.28 16.07 7.01
N ALA A 165 4.43 17.05 6.69
CA ALA A 165 2.98 16.87 6.59
C ALA A 165 2.55 15.87 5.50
N GLY A 166 3.42 15.67 4.50
CA GLY A 166 3.11 14.91 3.28
C GLY A 166 2.27 15.70 2.26
N GLY A 167 2.31 15.26 1.01
CA GLY A 167 1.69 15.97 -0.12
C GLY A 167 0.18 16.20 0.01
N THR A 168 -0.55 15.27 0.61
CA THR A 168 -2.02 15.42 0.76
C THR A 168 -2.35 16.54 1.75
N ALA A 169 -1.67 16.60 2.90
CA ALA A 169 -1.89 17.67 3.88
C ALA A 169 -1.42 19.03 3.34
N GLN A 170 -0.32 19.08 2.56
CA GLN A 170 0.13 20.28 1.85
C GLN A 170 -0.97 20.85 0.94
N ALA A 171 -1.55 20.01 0.09
CA ALA A 171 -2.60 20.44 -0.84
C ALA A 171 -3.90 20.82 -0.12
N LEU A 172 -4.30 20.05 0.91
CA LEU A 172 -5.48 20.37 1.71
C LEU A 172 -5.29 21.67 2.53
N CYS A 173 -4.07 22.00 2.94
CA CYS A 173 -3.78 23.29 3.59
C CYS A 173 -4.08 24.47 2.66
N VAL A 174 -3.75 24.35 1.37
CA VAL A 174 -4.09 25.36 0.33
C VAL A 174 -5.60 25.47 0.17
N LEU A 175 -6.32 24.33 0.16
CA LEU A 175 -7.78 24.29 0.12
C LEU A 175 -8.41 24.94 1.35
N ILE A 176 -7.91 24.65 2.55
CA ILE A 176 -8.36 25.28 3.80
C ILE A 176 -8.19 26.79 3.72
N GLY A 177 -7.04 27.28 3.23
CA GLY A 177 -6.81 28.71 3.01
C GLY A 177 -7.84 29.33 2.08
N ASP A 178 -8.20 28.65 0.99
CA ASP A 178 -9.26 29.11 0.08
C ASP A 178 -10.65 29.12 0.74
N MET A 179 -10.95 28.18 1.63
CA MET A 179 -12.22 28.17 2.35
C MET A 179 -12.30 29.29 3.39
N ILE A 180 -11.24 29.49 4.17
CA ILE A 180 -11.18 30.58 5.17
C ILE A 180 -11.27 31.94 4.48
N ARG A 181 -10.50 32.17 3.40
CA ARG A 181 -10.48 33.46 2.72
C ARG A 181 -11.83 33.81 2.10
N ARG A 182 -12.61 32.82 1.65
CA ARG A 182 -14.00 33.03 1.19
C ARG A 182 -14.93 33.41 2.34
N GLU A 183 -14.86 32.72 3.47
CA GLU A 183 -15.69 33.02 4.65
C GLU A 183 -15.42 34.42 5.20
N LEU A 184 -14.15 34.86 5.19
CA LEU A 184 -13.75 36.16 5.71
C LEU A 184 -13.75 37.29 4.65
N GLY A 185 -14.25 37.02 3.43
CA GLY A 185 -14.49 38.06 2.41
C GLY A 185 -13.27 38.52 1.61
N LEU A 186 -12.17 37.76 1.59
CA LEU A 186 -10.99 38.05 0.79
C LEU A 186 -11.14 37.62 -0.68
N GLY A 187 -10.60 38.45 -1.58
CA GLY A 187 -10.59 38.23 -3.02
C GLY A 187 -9.76 37.02 -3.45
N ARG A 188 -9.89 36.67 -4.73
CA ARG A 188 -9.11 35.60 -5.37
C ARG A 188 -7.72 36.12 -5.76
N TYR A 189 -6.69 35.30 -5.59
CA TYR A 189 -5.36 35.58 -6.14
C TYR A 189 -5.37 35.57 -7.67
N ASN A 190 -4.88 36.65 -8.28
CA ASN A 190 -4.75 36.81 -9.73
C ASN A 190 -3.27 37.02 -10.11
N PRO A 191 -2.50 35.95 -10.39
CA PRO A 191 -1.07 36.04 -10.65
C PRO A 191 -0.73 36.83 -11.91
N SER A 192 0.23 37.73 -11.78
CA SER A 192 0.95 38.33 -12.90
C SER A 192 1.84 37.29 -13.60
N THR A 193 2.12 37.52 -14.89
CA THR A 193 3.04 36.65 -15.65
C THR A 193 4.43 36.56 -15.00
N ARG A 194 4.92 37.63 -14.37
CA ARG A 194 6.22 37.62 -13.67
C ARG A 194 6.23 36.66 -12.48
N GLU A 195 5.12 36.55 -11.74
CA GLU A 195 5.00 35.61 -10.62
C GLU A 195 5.00 34.16 -11.11
N VAL A 196 4.29 33.88 -12.21
CA VAL A 196 4.24 32.54 -12.81
C VAL A 196 5.62 32.11 -13.32
N GLU A 197 6.28 32.98 -14.08
CA GLU A 197 7.62 32.70 -14.62
C GLU A 197 8.67 32.56 -13.52
N ARG A 198 8.54 33.30 -12.41
CA ARG A 198 9.38 33.12 -11.22
C ARG A 198 9.25 31.71 -10.65
N VAL A 199 8.04 31.17 -10.53
CA VAL A 199 7.84 29.81 -10.03
C VAL A 199 8.42 28.77 -11.00
N LYS A 200 8.27 28.96 -12.32
CA LYS A 200 8.90 28.09 -13.33
C LYS A 200 10.42 28.08 -13.22
N GLU A 201 11.03 29.26 -13.06
CA GLU A 201 12.48 29.39 -12.85
C GLU A 201 12.93 28.69 -11.56
N GLU A 202 12.18 28.87 -10.47
CA GLU A 202 12.46 28.19 -9.20
C GLU A 202 12.45 26.66 -9.34
N PHE A 203 11.47 26.08 -10.04
CA PHE A 203 11.47 24.64 -10.35
C PHE A 203 12.68 24.21 -11.19
N GLY A 204 13.13 25.05 -12.12
CA GLY A 204 14.34 24.83 -12.90
C GLY A 204 15.61 24.81 -12.04
N LEU A 205 15.66 25.66 -10.99
CA LEU A 205 16.81 25.82 -10.10
C LEU A 205 16.79 24.92 -8.87
N TYR A 206 15.64 24.40 -8.47
CA TYR A 206 15.52 23.53 -7.29
C TYR A 206 16.29 22.22 -7.49
N ARG A 207 17.16 21.88 -6.53
CA ARG A 207 18.07 20.72 -6.58
C ARG A 207 17.73 19.63 -5.57
N VAL A 208 16.93 19.95 -4.56
CA VAL A 208 16.43 18.94 -3.62
C VAL A 208 15.45 18.04 -4.36
N GLY A 209 15.65 16.73 -4.27
CA GLY A 209 14.81 15.75 -4.99
C GLY A 209 13.33 15.92 -4.63
N LEU A 210 12.51 16.18 -5.64
CA LEU A 210 11.04 16.21 -5.54
C LEU A 210 10.47 14.85 -5.92
N GLN A 211 9.41 14.41 -5.24
CA GLN A 211 8.66 13.22 -5.65
C GLN A 211 7.99 13.39 -7.02
N TYR A 212 7.65 14.63 -7.38
CA TYR A 212 7.13 14.98 -8.69
C TYR A 212 7.60 16.38 -9.05
N LYS A 213 8.24 16.49 -10.22
CA LYS A 213 8.66 17.76 -10.78
C LYS A 213 7.74 18.11 -11.95
N PRO A 214 6.74 18.99 -11.73
CA PRO A 214 5.82 19.35 -12.80
C PRO A 214 6.56 20.05 -13.95
N PRO A 215 6.20 19.76 -15.22
CA PRO A 215 6.72 20.50 -16.35
C PRO A 215 6.24 21.97 -16.34
N PRO A 216 6.92 22.90 -17.03
CA PRO A 216 6.59 24.33 -16.98
C PRO A 216 5.14 24.67 -17.34
N GLU A 217 4.52 23.93 -18.26
CA GLU A 217 3.13 24.10 -18.67
C GLU A 217 2.17 23.78 -17.52
N GLU A 218 2.46 22.73 -16.76
CA GLU A 218 1.67 22.36 -15.57
C GLU A 218 1.81 23.39 -14.46
N VAL A 219 3.03 23.88 -14.23
CA VAL A 219 3.30 24.96 -13.26
C VAL A 219 2.49 26.21 -13.62
N GLU A 220 2.42 26.56 -14.91
CA GLU A 220 1.61 27.70 -15.34
C GLU A 220 0.14 27.52 -15.02
N VAL A 221 -0.45 26.38 -15.40
CA VAL A 221 -1.87 26.12 -15.19
C VAL A 221 -2.19 26.13 -13.69
N ILE A 222 -1.39 25.44 -12.86
CA ILE A 222 -1.69 25.32 -11.43
C ILE A 222 -1.54 26.67 -10.69
N VAL A 223 -0.48 27.44 -10.98
CA VAL A 223 -0.27 28.74 -10.34
C VAL A 223 -1.35 29.74 -10.75
N ARG A 224 -1.78 29.73 -12.02
CA ARG A 224 -2.85 30.61 -12.52
C ARG A 224 -4.23 30.23 -12.01
N ALA A 225 -4.48 28.94 -11.76
CA ALA A 225 -5.76 28.47 -11.30
C ALA A 225 -5.93 28.61 -9.78
N CYS A 226 -4.85 28.46 -9.00
CA CYS A 226 -4.89 28.45 -7.55
C CYS A 226 -5.45 29.79 -6.99
N PRO A 227 -6.51 29.73 -6.16
CA PRO A 227 -7.18 30.95 -5.67
C PRO A 227 -6.44 31.66 -4.53
N VAL A 228 -5.41 31.03 -3.98
CA VAL A 228 -4.52 31.57 -2.94
C VAL A 228 -3.08 31.53 -3.44
N MET A 229 -2.25 32.48 -3.01
CA MET A 229 -0.85 32.50 -3.41
C MET A 229 -0.03 31.56 -2.52
N VAL A 230 0.45 30.47 -3.10
CA VAL A 230 1.47 29.61 -2.50
C VAL A 230 2.82 30.35 -2.53
N ASN A 231 3.28 30.79 -1.38
CA ASN A 231 4.49 31.57 -1.19
C ASN A 231 5.40 30.87 -0.16
N GLY A 232 6.53 31.46 0.21
CA GLY A 232 7.44 30.81 1.16
C GLY A 232 8.77 31.51 1.33
N GLU A 233 9.50 31.11 2.37
CA GLU A 233 10.82 31.64 2.69
C GLU A 233 11.91 31.11 1.76
N GLU A 234 12.99 31.87 1.66
CA GLU A 234 14.20 31.49 0.92
C GLU A 234 14.93 30.38 1.68
N THR A 235 14.87 29.16 1.16
CA THR A 235 15.44 27.97 1.82
C THR A 235 16.70 27.49 1.11
N GLU A 236 16.84 27.81 -0.18
CA GLU A 236 18.00 27.44 -0.98
C GLU A 236 18.96 28.63 -1.18
N LYS A 237 20.24 28.33 -1.39
CA LYS A 237 21.26 29.38 -1.65
C LYS A 237 21.23 29.93 -3.07
N GLN A 238 20.60 29.22 -4.01
CA GLN A 238 20.60 29.57 -5.42
C GLN A 238 19.71 30.78 -5.69
N GLU A 239 20.24 31.81 -6.36
CA GLU A 239 19.47 32.97 -6.80
C GLU A 239 18.82 32.71 -8.17
N CYS A 240 17.58 33.19 -8.31
CA CYS A 240 16.91 33.31 -9.60
C CYS A 240 17.62 34.39 -10.43
N ALA A 241 17.80 34.19 -11.73
CA ALA A 241 18.46 35.14 -12.63
C ALA A 241 17.46 36.02 -13.39
N GLY A 242 16.36 35.44 -13.89
CA GLY A 242 15.40 36.10 -14.77
C GLY A 242 14.37 36.94 -14.01
N PHE A 243 13.81 36.40 -12.93
CA PHE A 243 12.71 37.02 -12.20
C PHE A 243 13.07 37.33 -10.74
N LYS A 244 14.22 38.00 -10.52
CA LYS A 244 14.73 38.36 -9.18
C LYS A 244 13.75 39.18 -8.34
N GLU A 245 13.22 40.25 -8.94
CA GLU A 245 12.39 41.24 -8.26
C GLU A 245 10.94 41.12 -8.74
N VAL A 246 10.09 40.61 -7.85
CA VAL A 246 8.66 40.40 -8.09
C VAL A 246 7.88 40.99 -6.92
N LYS A 247 6.88 41.82 -7.23
CA LYS A 247 6.14 42.66 -6.26
C LYS A 247 5.66 41.91 -5.02
N ASN A 248 5.02 40.76 -5.20
CA ASN A 248 4.43 40.00 -4.08
C ASN A 248 5.39 38.94 -3.49
N ILE A 249 6.65 38.92 -3.93
CA ILE A 249 7.69 37.99 -3.46
C ILE A 249 8.74 38.81 -2.70
N GLN A 250 8.34 39.26 -1.51
CA GLN A 250 9.12 40.15 -0.65
C GLN A 250 9.23 39.58 0.77
N ASN A 251 10.24 40.03 1.50
CA ASN A 251 10.39 39.88 2.94
C ASN A 251 9.49 40.87 3.69
N GLU A 252 9.28 40.67 4.99
CA GLU A 252 8.47 41.59 5.81
C GLU A 252 9.06 43.01 5.86
N ASN A 253 10.38 43.14 5.70
CA ASN A 253 11.06 44.44 5.63
C ASN A 253 10.98 45.12 4.24
N GLY A 254 10.22 44.56 3.29
CA GLY A 254 10.03 45.10 1.93
C GLY A 254 11.16 44.78 0.94
N SER A 255 12.22 44.08 1.35
CA SER A 255 13.24 43.61 0.41
C SER A 255 12.74 42.44 -0.44
N PHE A 256 13.19 42.30 -1.68
CA PHE A 256 12.80 41.19 -2.55
C PHE A 256 13.44 39.87 -2.12
N ARG A 257 12.66 38.77 -2.20
CA ARG A 257 13.22 37.42 -2.10
C ARG A 257 13.75 37.02 -3.47
N THR A 258 15.06 36.87 -3.59
CA THR A 258 15.77 36.59 -4.86
C THR A 258 16.16 35.13 -5.03
N ARG A 259 16.07 34.32 -3.97
CA ARG A 259 16.45 32.91 -3.94
C ARG A 259 15.26 31.96 -4.05
N VAL A 260 15.57 30.67 -4.26
CA VAL A 260 14.57 29.62 -4.43
C VAL A 260 13.85 29.33 -3.09
N ARG A 261 12.52 29.25 -3.18
CA ARG A 261 11.60 29.00 -2.07
C ARG A 261 11.14 27.54 -2.06
N GLY A 262 11.88 26.68 -1.37
CA GLY A 262 11.63 25.24 -1.28
C GLY A 262 10.22 24.87 -0.79
N GLY A 263 9.65 25.62 0.16
CA GLY A 263 8.26 25.42 0.59
C GLY A 263 7.24 25.51 -0.56
N VAL A 264 7.44 26.46 -1.47
CA VAL A 264 6.61 26.62 -2.69
C VAL A 264 6.76 25.41 -3.61
N MET A 265 8.00 24.95 -3.81
CA MET A 265 8.28 23.79 -4.68
C MET A 265 7.62 22.52 -4.16
N LEU A 266 7.65 22.31 -2.84
CA LEU A 266 7.03 21.17 -2.19
C LEU A 266 5.50 21.19 -2.32
N VAL A 267 4.86 22.31 -1.95
CA VAL A 267 3.39 22.41 -1.95
C VAL A 267 2.82 22.34 -3.37
N ILE A 268 3.46 22.97 -4.36
CA ILE A 268 3.01 22.89 -5.75
C ILE A 268 3.31 21.50 -6.35
N GLY A 269 4.56 21.02 -6.23
CA GLY A 269 5.01 19.79 -6.87
C GLY A 269 4.49 18.51 -6.18
N GLU A 270 4.83 18.32 -4.90
CA GLU A 270 4.47 17.13 -4.12
C GLU A 270 3.04 17.18 -3.57
N GLY A 271 2.49 18.38 -3.42
CA GLY A 271 1.11 18.62 -2.99
C GLY A 271 0.13 18.66 -4.16
N LEU A 272 -0.08 19.86 -4.71
CA LEU A 272 -1.15 20.14 -5.68
C LEU A 272 -1.05 19.26 -6.94
N CYS A 273 0.12 19.17 -7.58
CA CYS A 273 0.28 18.39 -8.81
C CYS A 273 0.27 16.87 -8.53
N LEU A 274 1.17 16.37 -7.68
CA LEU A 274 1.28 14.92 -7.42
C LEU A 274 0.03 14.31 -6.78
N LYS A 275 -0.69 15.05 -5.93
CA LYS A 275 -1.86 14.54 -5.21
C LYS A 275 -3.19 14.98 -5.82
N ALA A 276 -3.19 15.60 -6.99
CA ALA A 276 -4.41 16.03 -7.69
C ALA A 276 -5.53 14.95 -7.70
N PRO A 277 -5.28 13.66 -8.04
CA PRO A 277 -6.35 12.65 -8.03
C PRO A 277 -7.02 12.44 -6.67
N LYS A 278 -6.26 12.55 -5.57
CA LYS A 278 -6.81 12.41 -4.21
C LYS A 278 -7.60 13.66 -3.82
N ILE A 279 -7.12 14.85 -4.21
CA ILE A 279 -7.78 16.13 -3.91
C ILE A 279 -9.11 16.27 -4.66
N VAL A 280 -9.17 15.86 -5.94
CA VAL A 280 -10.43 15.84 -6.72
C VAL A 280 -11.55 15.11 -5.97
N LYS A 281 -11.25 13.91 -5.43
CA LYS A 281 -12.23 13.12 -4.68
C LYS A 281 -12.77 13.87 -3.46
N HIS A 282 -11.93 14.65 -2.78
CA HIS A 282 -12.36 15.45 -1.63
C HIS A 282 -13.17 16.68 -2.06
N THR A 283 -12.75 17.40 -3.10
CA THR A 283 -13.45 18.59 -3.59
C THR A 283 -14.80 18.25 -4.21
N GLU A 284 -14.92 17.12 -4.92
CA GLU A 284 -16.19 16.63 -5.48
C GLU A 284 -17.15 16.20 -4.37
N ARG A 285 -16.66 15.42 -3.39
CA ARG A 285 -17.47 14.96 -2.25
C ARG A 285 -18.02 16.11 -1.40
N MET A 286 -17.27 17.22 -1.31
CA MET A 286 -17.66 18.42 -0.55
C MET A 286 -18.30 19.50 -1.41
N GLU A 287 -18.49 19.25 -2.72
CA GLU A 287 -19.06 20.19 -3.70
C GLU A 287 -18.42 21.59 -3.65
N ILE A 288 -17.08 21.65 -3.55
CA ILE A 288 -16.35 22.92 -3.38
C ILE A 288 -16.22 23.62 -4.74
N PRO A 289 -16.84 24.79 -4.95
CA PRO A 289 -16.84 25.46 -6.25
C PRO A 289 -15.48 26.10 -6.54
N GLY A 290 -15.06 26.12 -7.81
CA GLY A 290 -13.84 26.80 -8.26
C GLY A 290 -12.56 25.96 -8.14
N TRP A 291 -12.68 24.68 -7.80
CA TRP A 291 -11.57 23.71 -7.76
C TRP A 291 -11.58 22.73 -8.94
N GLU A 292 -12.43 22.94 -9.95
CA GLU A 292 -12.58 22.06 -11.12
C GLU A 292 -11.28 21.98 -11.96
N PHE A 293 -10.38 22.96 -11.80
CA PHE A 293 -9.06 22.95 -12.44
C PHE A 293 -8.21 21.75 -12.01
N ILE A 294 -8.38 21.24 -10.79
CA ILE A 294 -7.58 20.13 -10.28
C ILE A 294 -7.92 18.81 -10.99
N SER A 295 -9.14 18.71 -11.53
CA SER A 295 -9.60 17.55 -12.31
C SER A 295 -8.82 17.39 -13.62
N GLN A 296 -8.35 18.50 -14.23
CA GLN A 296 -7.52 18.46 -15.44
C GLN A 296 -6.15 17.79 -15.19
N PHE A 297 -5.65 17.86 -13.96
CA PHE A 297 -4.40 17.21 -13.55
C PHE A 297 -4.62 15.76 -13.14
N ALA A 298 -5.79 15.45 -12.56
CA ALA A 298 -6.14 14.08 -12.21
C ALA A 298 -6.41 13.20 -13.44
N SER A 299 -6.95 13.77 -14.53
CA SER A 299 -7.28 13.04 -15.76
C SER A 299 -6.08 12.78 -16.67
N LYS A 300 -5.01 13.59 -16.61
CA LYS A 300 -3.82 13.43 -17.48
C LYS A 300 -2.98 12.16 -17.24
N GLY A 301 -3.29 11.37 -16.21
CA GLY A 301 -2.74 10.02 -16.01
C GLY A 301 -3.62 8.88 -16.57
N LYS A 302 -4.80 9.22 -17.10
CA LYS A 302 -5.70 8.31 -17.80
C LYS A 302 -5.75 8.79 -19.25
N SER A 303 -4.95 8.19 -20.13
CA SER A 303 -5.38 8.14 -21.53
C SER A 303 -6.69 7.36 -21.54
N ASP A 304 -7.80 8.06 -21.76
CA ASP A 304 -9.09 7.45 -22.09
C ASP A 304 -8.91 6.68 -23.40
N GLU A 305 -8.46 5.42 -23.31
CA GLU A 305 -8.85 4.42 -24.30
C GLU A 305 -10.35 4.25 -24.14
N GLY A 306 -11.09 4.90 -25.04
CA GLY A 306 -12.55 4.87 -25.06
C GLY A 306 -13.06 3.45 -24.92
N GLU A 307 -14.09 3.28 -24.10
CA GLU A 307 -14.88 2.05 -24.02
C GLU A 307 -15.50 1.75 -25.39
N SER A 308 -14.71 1.10 -26.24
CA SER A 308 -15.23 0.23 -27.28
C SER A 308 -15.53 -1.11 -26.63
N ASP A 309 -16.63 -1.73 -27.04
CA ASP A 309 -17.10 -3.05 -26.60
C ASP A 309 -16.19 -4.19 -27.12
N SER A 310 -14.87 -3.96 -27.09
CA SER A 310 -13.83 -4.85 -27.55
C SER A 310 -13.23 -5.62 -26.38
N PHE A 311 -12.62 -6.77 -26.69
CA PHE A 311 -12.00 -7.69 -25.74
C PHE A 311 -11.08 -6.95 -24.76
N LYS A 312 -11.49 -6.82 -23.50
CA LYS A 312 -10.62 -6.34 -22.41
C LYS A 312 -9.58 -7.41 -22.14
N SER A 313 -8.34 -7.18 -22.57
CA SER A 313 -7.21 -8.06 -22.25
C SER A 313 -7.14 -8.27 -20.74
N ARG A 314 -7.02 -9.53 -20.31
CA ARG A 314 -6.76 -9.87 -18.89
C ARG A 314 -5.31 -9.61 -18.49
N GLN A 315 -4.47 -9.16 -19.43
CA GLN A 315 -3.07 -8.87 -19.17
C GLN A 315 -2.95 -7.69 -18.20
N ILE A 316 -2.19 -7.92 -17.13
CA ILE A 316 -1.91 -6.90 -16.13
C ILE A 316 -0.92 -5.92 -16.77
N PRO A 317 -1.23 -4.60 -16.84
CA PRO A 317 -0.30 -3.62 -17.39
C PRO A 317 1.02 -3.64 -16.61
N GLU A 318 2.18 -3.41 -17.22
CA GLU A 318 3.45 -3.36 -16.50
C GLU A 318 3.69 -1.99 -15.83
N ILE A 319 4.31 -1.99 -14.63
CA ILE A 319 4.76 -0.75 -13.96
C ILE A 319 6.25 -0.87 -13.61
N SER A 320 7.11 -0.30 -14.44
CA SER A 320 8.57 -0.37 -14.26
C SER A 320 9.16 0.69 -13.30
N ARG A 321 8.36 1.57 -12.70
CA ARG A 321 8.86 2.73 -11.92
C ARG A 321 9.80 2.39 -10.77
N TYR A 322 9.74 1.19 -10.19
CA TYR A 322 10.65 0.82 -9.11
C TYR A 322 12.08 0.54 -9.61
N MET A 323 12.24 0.32 -10.92
CA MET A 323 13.52 0.06 -11.59
C MET A 323 14.29 1.36 -11.93
N ASP A 324 13.62 2.52 -11.97
CA ASP A 324 14.24 3.81 -12.31
C ASP A 324 15.33 4.25 -11.31
N ASP A 325 15.24 3.77 -10.06
CA ASP A 325 16.11 4.15 -8.94
C ASP A 325 17.02 3.00 -8.48
N VAL A 326 17.40 2.07 -9.36
CA VAL A 326 18.29 0.97 -8.97
C VAL A 326 19.69 1.53 -8.69
N ILE A 327 20.10 1.45 -7.43
CA ILE A 327 21.42 1.87 -6.95
C ILE A 327 22.25 0.61 -6.69
N ALA A 328 23.56 0.69 -6.93
CA ALA A 328 24.51 -0.37 -6.59
C ALA A 328 24.32 -0.84 -5.14
N GLY A 329 24.25 -2.17 -4.94
CA GLY A 329 24.04 -2.80 -3.63
C GLY A 329 22.57 -3.02 -3.25
N ARG A 330 21.60 -2.58 -4.07
CA ARG A 330 20.18 -2.96 -3.93
C ARG A 330 19.85 -4.07 -4.93
N PRO A 331 19.61 -5.31 -4.48
CA PRO A 331 19.21 -6.39 -5.36
C PRO A 331 17.82 -6.16 -5.95
N ILE A 332 17.59 -6.73 -7.13
CA ILE A 332 16.29 -6.81 -7.79
C ILE A 332 15.82 -8.25 -7.64
N PHE A 333 14.62 -8.44 -7.10
CA PHE A 333 14.07 -9.78 -6.80
C PHE A 333 13.11 -10.29 -7.88
N GLY A 334 12.74 -9.45 -8.84
CA GLY A 334 11.89 -9.82 -9.96
C GLY A 334 11.73 -8.65 -10.93
N GLU A 335 11.52 -8.98 -12.20
CA GLU A 335 11.19 -8.00 -13.23
C GLU A 335 9.68 -7.67 -13.21
N PRO A 336 9.27 -6.48 -13.70
CA PRO A 336 7.87 -6.04 -13.62
C PRO A 336 6.96 -6.98 -14.42
N GLY A 337 5.92 -7.54 -13.79
CA GLY A 337 4.96 -8.41 -14.47
C GLY A 337 5.48 -9.78 -14.93
N GLU A 338 6.73 -10.14 -14.63
CA GLU A 338 7.37 -11.38 -15.11
C GLU A 338 7.15 -12.57 -14.14
N PRO A 339 6.88 -13.80 -14.65
CA PRO A 339 6.82 -15.00 -13.83
C PRO A 339 8.13 -15.30 -13.10
N GLY A 340 8.05 -15.93 -11.92
CA GLY A 340 9.22 -16.26 -11.09
C GLY A 340 9.67 -15.15 -10.14
N GLY A 341 9.05 -13.96 -10.21
CA GLY A 341 9.14 -12.91 -9.18
C GLY A 341 8.50 -13.36 -7.85
N PHE A 342 7.54 -12.60 -7.34
CA PHE A 342 6.72 -13.06 -6.21
C PHE A 342 5.27 -13.27 -6.64
N ARG A 343 4.72 -14.45 -6.35
CA ARG A 343 3.30 -14.74 -6.62
C ARG A 343 2.40 -14.02 -5.62
N LEU A 344 1.52 -13.14 -6.11
CA LEU A 344 0.59 -12.44 -5.23
C LEU A 344 -0.41 -13.41 -4.60
N ARG A 345 -0.48 -13.41 -3.27
CA ARG A 345 -1.54 -14.03 -2.49
C ARG A 345 -2.24 -12.95 -1.67
N TYR A 346 -3.55 -12.80 -1.86
CA TYR A 346 -4.31 -11.88 -1.02
C TYR A 346 -4.47 -12.43 0.38
N GLY A 347 -4.18 -11.61 1.38
CA GLY A 347 -4.41 -11.94 2.77
C GLY A 347 -3.69 -11.01 3.72
N ARG A 348 -3.91 -11.21 5.01
CA ARG A 348 -3.32 -10.40 6.07
C ARG A 348 -2.88 -11.31 7.21
N SER A 349 -1.57 -11.38 7.42
CA SER A 349 -1.02 -12.10 8.57
C SER A 349 -1.12 -11.22 9.82
N ARG A 350 -0.88 -11.82 10.99
CA ARG A 350 -0.76 -11.07 12.25
C ARG A 350 0.39 -10.05 12.22
N ALA A 351 1.42 -10.31 11.43
CA ALA A 351 2.62 -9.47 11.34
C ALA A 351 2.53 -8.40 10.25
N THR A 352 1.80 -8.64 9.15
CA THR A 352 1.76 -7.71 8.01
C THR A 352 1.16 -6.34 8.33
N GLY A 353 0.35 -6.23 9.40
CA GLY A 353 -0.06 -4.93 9.93
C GLY A 353 -0.67 -3.98 8.88
N LEU A 354 0.01 -2.85 8.66
CA LEU A 354 -0.27 -1.79 7.68
C LEU A 354 0.98 -1.57 6.82
N ALA A 355 0.82 -1.43 5.50
CA ALA A 355 1.91 -1.16 4.56
C ALA A 355 3.07 -2.16 4.60
N ALA A 356 2.81 -3.40 5.01
CA ALA A 356 3.79 -4.49 5.02
C ALA A 356 3.30 -5.69 4.20
N ALA A 357 4.25 -6.43 3.64
CA ALA A 357 4.05 -7.65 2.89
C ALA A 357 4.55 -8.85 3.68
N GLY A 358 3.84 -9.97 3.58
CA GLY A 358 4.27 -11.23 4.16
C GLY A 358 5.10 -12.02 3.15
N LEU A 359 6.29 -12.45 3.53
CA LEU A 359 7.15 -13.32 2.73
C LEU A 359 7.48 -14.59 3.52
N ASN A 360 7.67 -15.71 2.82
CA ASN A 360 8.16 -16.93 3.46
C ASN A 360 9.60 -16.71 3.97
N PRO A 361 9.94 -17.08 5.22
CA PRO A 361 11.31 -16.95 5.73
C PRO A 361 12.38 -17.63 4.88
N VAL A 362 12.03 -18.72 4.19
CA VAL A 362 12.96 -19.39 3.26
C VAL A 362 13.24 -18.53 2.04
N SER A 363 12.23 -17.87 1.48
CA SER A 363 12.40 -16.92 0.38
C SER A 363 13.30 -15.75 0.77
N MET A 364 13.19 -15.30 2.03
CA MET A 364 14.03 -14.23 2.59
C MET A 364 15.51 -14.64 2.64
N GLU A 365 15.80 -15.87 3.09
CA GLU A 365 17.17 -16.41 3.09
C GLU A 365 17.68 -16.73 1.68
N ALA A 366 16.82 -17.27 0.80
CA ALA A 366 17.14 -17.57 -0.59
C ALA A 366 17.50 -16.31 -1.40
N ALA A 367 16.90 -15.18 -1.04
CA ALA A 367 17.25 -13.84 -1.52
C ALA A 367 18.59 -13.31 -0.96
N GLY A 368 19.49 -14.20 -0.49
CA GLY A 368 20.79 -13.86 0.09
C GLY A 368 20.72 -13.17 1.45
N GLY A 369 19.59 -13.28 2.16
CA GLY A 369 19.36 -12.59 3.43
C GLY A 369 19.16 -11.07 3.32
N PHE A 370 19.14 -10.51 2.10
CA PHE A 370 18.86 -9.08 1.88
C PHE A 370 17.44 -8.70 2.31
N LEU A 371 16.50 -9.61 2.09
CA LEU A 371 15.14 -9.50 2.61
C LEU A 371 15.16 -10.00 4.05
N SER A 372 14.98 -9.08 4.99
CA SER A 372 14.96 -9.34 6.43
C SER A 372 13.71 -8.70 7.04
N VAL A 373 13.39 -9.05 8.27
CA VAL A 373 12.23 -8.47 8.97
C VAL A 373 12.42 -6.95 9.10
N GLY A 374 11.50 -6.18 8.53
CA GLY A 374 11.57 -4.72 8.48
C GLY A 374 12.32 -4.14 7.27
N THR A 375 12.91 -4.96 6.40
CA THR A 375 13.50 -4.47 5.14
C THR A 375 12.41 -3.77 4.32
N GLN A 376 12.65 -2.52 3.92
CA GLN A 376 11.77 -1.81 3.01
C GLN A 376 12.05 -2.25 1.56
N MET A 377 11.10 -2.96 0.97
CA MET A 377 11.14 -3.40 -0.42
C MET A 377 10.34 -2.43 -1.29
N LYS A 378 10.93 -1.94 -2.39
CA LYS A 378 10.17 -1.25 -3.44
C LYS A 378 9.39 -2.29 -4.24
N ILE A 379 8.13 -2.00 -4.54
CA ILE A 379 7.23 -2.95 -5.22
C ILE A 379 6.55 -2.29 -6.41
N GLU A 380 6.12 -3.14 -7.35
CA GLU A 380 5.35 -2.72 -8.51
C GLU A 380 3.92 -2.27 -8.14
N ARG A 381 3.26 -3.07 -7.28
CA ARG A 381 1.87 -2.88 -6.83
C ARG A 381 1.70 -3.40 -5.39
N PRO A 382 0.69 -2.92 -4.63
CA PRO A 382 -0.22 -1.81 -4.93
C PRO A 382 0.35 -0.44 -4.54
N GLY A 383 1.38 -0.41 -3.69
CA GLY A 383 2.06 0.81 -3.24
C GLY A 383 3.41 1.04 -3.94
N LYS A 384 4.16 2.04 -3.47
CA LYS A 384 5.55 2.28 -3.91
C LYS A 384 6.55 1.36 -3.22
N ALA A 385 6.24 0.97 -2.00
CA ALA A 385 7.09 0.14 -1.16
C ALA A 385 6.23 -0.55 -0.09
N CYS A 386 6.76 -1.63 0.48
CA CYS A 386 6.24 -2.30 1.65
C CYS A 386 7.38 -2.65 2.62
N ALA A 387 7.06 -2.79 3.90
CA ALA A 387 7.97 -3.45 4.84
C ALA A 387 7.83 -4.98 4.71
N VAL A 388 8.93 -5.71 4.80
CA VAL A 388 8.90 -7.18 4.77
C VAL A 388 8.64 -7.74 6.16
N THR A 389 7.73 -8.68 6.26
CA THR A 389 7.40 -9.43 7.48
C THR A 389 7.35 -10.93 7.19
N PRO A 390 7.70 -11.80 8.15
CA PRO A 390 7.70 -13.24 7.91
C PRO A 390 6.26 -13.78 7.95
N CYS A 391 5.96 -14.71 7.04
CA CYS A 391 4.72 -15.48 7.01
C CYS A 391 5.02 -16.93 6.62
N THR A 392 4.75 -17.87 7.53
CA THR A 392 5.03 -19.30 7.32
C THR A 392 3.90 -20.05 6.62
N ASP A 393 2.72 -19.43 6.51
CA ASP A 393 1.51 -20.07 5.95
C ASP A 393 1.47 -19.99 4.41
N ILE A 394 2.41 -19.26 3.81
CA ILE A 394 2.53 -19.06 2.36
C ILE A 394 3.71 -19.84 1.79
N GLU A 395 3.65 -20.11 0.49
CA GLU A 395 4.64 -20.95 -0.18
C GLU A 395 6.03 -20.28 -0.24
N GLY A 396 7.07 -21.07 0.04
CA GLY A 396 8.46 -20.68 -0.13
C GLY A 396 8.95 -20.77 -1.58
N PRO A 397 10.25 -20.59 -1.80
CA PRO A 397 10.82 -20.56 -3.13
C PRO A 397 10.89 -21.96 -3.76
N MET A 398 10.90 -21.99 -5.09
CA MET A 398 11.24 -23.18 -5.87
C MET A 398 12.67 -23.06 -6.38
N VAL A 399 13.46 -24.11 -6.25
CA VAL A 399 14.89 -24.08 -6.57
C VAL A 399 15.32 -25.25 -7.44
N VAL A 400 16.35 -25.01 -8.26
CA VAL A 400 17.03 -26.02 -9.06
C VAL A 400 18.38 -26.33 -8.43
N LEU A 401 18.65 -27.60 -8.15
CA LEU A 401 19.88 -28.08 -7.56
C LEU A 401 20.92 -28.52 -8.62
N ASP A 402 22.14 -28.78 -8.15
CA ASP A 402 23.31 -29.18 -8.95
C ASP A 402 23.22 -30.58 -9.58
N ASP A 403 22.26 -31.40 -9.18
CA ASP A 403 21.92 -32.66 -9.85
C ASP A 403 20.74 -32.52 -10.82
N GLY A 404 20.13 -31.34 -10.88
CA GLY A 404 18.95 -31.05 -11.67
C GLY A 404 17.63 -31.29 -10.95
N GLU A 405 17.64 -31.67 -9.68
CA GLU A 405 16.43 -31.71 -8.86
C GLU A 405 15.77 -30.32 -8.82
N PHE A 406 14.47 -30.28 -9.08
CA PHE A 406 13.62 -29.11 -8.93
C PHE A 406 12.61 -29.37 -7.81
N ARG A 407 12.71 -28.57 -6.75
CA ARG A 407 11.90 -28.77 -5.54
C ARG A 407 11.46 -27.46 -4.92
N ARG A 408 10.38 -27.53 -4.16
CA ARG A 408 9.99 -26.47 -3.24
C ARG A 408 10.77 -26.59 -1.94
N VAL A 409 11.14 -25.46 -1.36
CA VAL A 409 11.76 -25.44 -0.03
C VAL A 409 10.77 -24.85 0.98
N HIS A 410 10.40 -25.65 1.98
CA HIS A 410 9.34 -25.30 2.91
C HIS A 410 9.85 -24.74 4.24
N THR A 411 11.05 -25.15 4.66
CA THR A 411 11.59 -24.80 5.98
C THR A 411 13.02 -24.28 5.92
N LEU A 412 13.39 -23.49 6.92
CA LEU A 412 14.76 -22.98 7.05
C LEU A 412 15.80 -24.08 7.28
N ASP A 413 15.39 -25.19 7.91
CA ASP A 413 16.29 -26.31 8.15
C ASP A 413 16.56 -27.10 6.86
N GLU A 414 15.54 -27.28 6.02
CA GLU A 414 15.71 -27.80 4.66
C GLU A 414 16.65 -26.91 3.83
N TRP A 415 16.43 -25.59 3.86
CA TRP A 415 17.28 -24.63 3.16
C TRP A 415 18.75 -24.75 3.55
N LYS A 416 19.06 -24.83 4.86
CA LYS A 416 20.44 -24.98 5.35
C LYS A 416 21.14 -26.22 4.80
N LEU A 417 20.40 -27.31 4.55
CA LEU A 417 20.96 -28.56 4.04
C LEU A 417 21.28 -28.50 2.54
N ILE A 418 20.51 -27.73 1.77
CA ILE A 418 20.61 -27.73 0.31
C ILE A 418 21.21 -26.45 -0.29
N ARG A 419 21.32 -25.35 0.46
CA ARG A 419 21.70 -24.02 -0.09
C ARG A 419 22.99 -24.02 -0.91
N GLU A 420 23.97 -24.85 -0.55
CA GLU A 420 25.26 -24.93 -1.26
C GLU A 420 25.15 -25.66 -2.60
N ARG A 421 24.06 -26.41 -2.80
CA ARG A 421 23.73 -27.15 -4.02
C ARG A 421 22.75 -26.39 -4.92
N VAL A 422 22.16 -25.30 -4.44
CA VAL A 422 21.20 -24.49 -5.20
C VAL A 422 21.95 -23.75 -6.30
N VAL A 423 21.59 -24.03 -7.55
CA VAL A 423 22.19 -23.39 -8.73
C VAL A 423 21.32 -22.24 -9.23
N SER A 424 20.01 -22.33 -9.04
CA SER A 424 19.06 -21.28 -9.41
C SER A 424 17.85 -21.26 -8.46
N VAL A 425 17.44 -20.05 -8.06
CA VAL A 425 16.10 -19.81 -7.51
C VAL A 425 15.19 -19.55 -8.71
N TRP A 426 14.35 -20.51 -9.04
CA TRP A 426 13.46 -20.44 -10.21
C TRP A 426 12.25 -19.52 -9.95
N ASP A 427 11.78 -19.52 -8.71
CA ASP A 427 10.64 -18.72 -8.27
C ASP A 427 10.83 -18.35 -6.78
N ASN A 428 10.55 -17.09 -6.42
CA ASN A 428 10.78 -16.62 -5.05
C ASN A 428 9.68 -17.03 -4.06
N GLY A 429 8.62 -17.70 -4.49
CA GLY A 429 7.46 -18.05 -3.67
C GLY A 429 6.38 -16.97 -3.66
N GLU A 430 5.56 -17.00 -2.62
CA GLU A 430 4.40 -16.11 -2.49
C GLU A 430 4.73 -14.80 -1.75
N ILE A 431 4.02 -13.74 -2.12
CA ILE A 431 3.94 -12.47 -1.39
C ILE A 431 2.51 -12.23 -0.90
N LEU A 432 2.33 -12.16 0.41
CA LEU A 432 1.05 -11.92 1.05
C LEU A 432 0.77 -10.42 1.15
N MET A 433 -0.30 -9.95 0.50
CA MET A 433 -0.71 -8.55 0.50
C MET A 433 -2.18 -8.37 0.87
N GLY A 434 -2.46 -7.44 1.78
CA GLY A 434 -3.82 -7.16 2.23
C GLY A 434 -4.62 -6.37 1.20
N PHE A 435 -5.93 -6.65 1.12
CA PHE A 435 -6.88 -5.85 0.32
C PHE A 435 -6.82 -4.35 0.68
N GLY A 436 -6.63 -4.04 1.97
CA GLY A 436 -6.52 -2.66 2.45
C GLY A 436 -5.42 -1.85 1.76
N GLU A 437 -4.32 -2.50 1.33
CA GLU A 437 -3.22 -1.84 0.64
C GLU A 437 -3.63 -1.35 -0.77
N PHE A 438 -4.47 -2.10 -1.47
CA PHE A 438 -5.02 -1.69 -2.76
C PHE A 438 -6.02 -0.56 -2.60
N LEU A 439 -6.88 -0.65 -1.58
CA LEU A 439 -7.88 0.36 -1.26
C LEU A 439 -7.23 1.71 -0.89
N GLU A 440 -6.24 1.69 0.02
CA GLU A 440 -5.49 2.87 0.49
C GLU A 440 -4.76 3.58 -0.68
N ASN A 441 -4.10 2.79 -1.54
CA ASN A 441 -3.33 3.31 -2.68
C ASN A 441 -4.19 3.61 -3.92
N ASN A 442 -5.51 3.40 -3.85
CA ASN A 442 -6.46 3.58 -4.95
C ASN A 442 -6.00 2.85 -6.23
N LYS A 443 -5.65 1.57 -6.08
CA LYS A 443 -5.25 0.68 -7.18
C LYS A 443 -6.32 -0.35 -7.45
N ASN A 444 -6.47 -0.71 -8.71
CA ASN A 444 -7.30 -1.84 -9.11
C ASN A 444 -6.73 -3.13 -8.55
N LEU A 445 -7.61 -4.02 -8.09
CA LEU A 445 -7.23 -5.39 -7.77
C LEU A 445 -6.74 -6.09 -9.03
N VAL A 446 -5.68 -6.87 -8.87
CA VAL A 446 -5.25 -7.82 -9.90
C VAL A 446 -5.87 -9.20 -9.61
N PRO A 447 -6.06 -10.06 -10.61
CA PRO A 447 -6.56 -11.41 -10.39
C PRO A 447 -5.71 -12.17 -9.35
N SER A 448 -6.36 -12.82 -8.40
CA SER A 448 -5.69 -13.72 -7.45
C SER A 448 -5.33 -15.03 -8.13
N ALA A 449 -4.20 -15.64 -7.75
CA ALA A 449 -3.99 -17.06 -8.00
C ALA A 449 -5.06 -17.89 -7.26
N TYR A 450 -5.47 -19.02 -7.86
CA TYR A 450 -6.34 -19.99 -7.20
C TYR A 450 -5.51 -20.80 -6.20
N ASN A 451 -5.71 -20.54 -4.91
CA ASN A 451 -4.92 -21.10 -3.82
C ASN A 451 -5.82 -21.88 -2.84
N ARG A 452 -5.21 -22.42 -1.79
CA ARG A 452 -5.93 -23.22 -0.77
C ARG A 452 -6.94 -22.41 0.03
N ASP A 453 -6.72 -21.11 0.20
CA ASP A 453 -7.68 -20.22 0.87
C ASP A 453 -8.96 -20.09 0.05
N TRP A 454 -8.83 -19.89 -1.27
CA TRP A 454 -9.98 -19.79 -2.17
C TRP A 454 -10.69 -21.14 -2.29
N TRP A 455 -9.96 -22.22 -2.55
CA TRP A 455 -10.57 -23.56 -2.62
C TRP A 455 -11.31 -23.95 -1.34
N ALA A 456 -10.73 -23.66 -0.17
CA ALA A 456 -11.40 -23.91 1.11
C ALA A 456 -12.70 -23.12 1.23
N ALA A 457 -12.73 -21.86 0.78
CA ALA A 457 -13.94 -21.05 0.78
C ALA A 457 -15.02 -21.61 -0.16
N ASP A 458 -14.66 -22.01 -1.40
CA ASP A 458 -15.59 -22.60 -2.36
C ASP A 458 -16.22 -23.90 -1.80
N LEU A 459 -15.39 -24.75 -1.18
CA LEU A 459 -15.85 -26.00 -0.58
C LEU A 459 -16.69 -25.76 0.67
N LEU A 460 -16.30 -24.80 1.51
CA LEU A 460 -17.02 -24.41 2.72
C LEU A 460 -18.46 -24.01 2.41
N ASP A 461 -18.65 -23.16 1.39
CA ASP A 461 -19.97 -22.71 0.94
C ASP A 461 -20.81 -23.85 0.36
N SER A 462 -20.15 -24.87 -0.19
CA SER A 462 -20.80 -26.06 -0.74
C SER A 462 -21.30 -27.02 0.34
N LEU A 463 -20.69 -27.05 1.53
CA LEU A 463 -21.00 -27.95 2.65
C LEU A 463 -22.18 -27.48 3.52
N ASP A 464 -23.29 -27.12 2.88
CA ASP A 464 -24.48 -26.51 3.50
C ASP A 464 -25.49 -27.50 4.14
N HIS A 465 -25.24 -28.81 4.07
CA HIS A 465 -26.19 -29.84 4.49
C HIS A 465 -25.50 -31.05 5.16
N PRO A 466 -26.11 -31.70 6.18
CA PRO A 466 -25.48 -32.84 6.87
C PRO A 466 -25.08 -33.99 5.95
N GLN A 467 -25.87 -34.31 4.92
CA GLN A 467 -25.48 -35.36 3.97
C GLN A 467 -24.25 -34.98 3.15
N LYS A 468 -24.05 -33.71 2.81
CA LYS A 468 -22.84 -33.25 2.10
C LYS A 468 -21.60 -33.39 2.98
N VAL A 469 -21.73 -33.10 4.28
CA VAL A 469 -20.66 -33.34 5.26
C VAL A 469 -20.37 -34.84 5.39
N SER A 470 -21.40 -35.70 5.42
CA SER A 470 -21.21 -37.16 5.37
C SER A 470 -20.51 -37.62 4.10
N THR A 471 -20.92 -37.13 2.93
CA THR A 471 -20.25 -37.45 1.64
C THR A 471 -18.79 -36.99 1.65
N PHE A 472 -18.51 -35.81 2.19
CA PHE A 472 -17.13 -35.33 2.33
C PHE A 472 -16.32 -36.24 3.27
N ALA A 473 -16.87 -36.63 4.42
CA ALA A 473 -16.23 -37.57 5.34
C ALA A 473 -15.92 -38.93 4.68
N GLU A 474 -16.87 -39.45 3.89
CA GLU A 474 -16.70 -40.67 3.10
C GLU A 474 -15.61 -40.56 2.03
N ILE A 475 -15.50 -39.41 1.36
CA ILE A 475 -14.41 -39.16 0.40
C ILE A 475 -13.07 -39.13 1.13
N MET A 476 -13.01 -38.42 2.27
CA MET A 476 -11.81 -38.31 3.10
C MET A 476 -11.43 -39.62 3.80
N GLY A 477 -12.36 -40.58 3.90
CA GLY A 477 -12.12 -41.84 4.60
C GLY A 477 -12.03 -41.70 6.12
N VAL A 478 -12.66 -40.66 6.69
CA VAL A 478 -12.62 -40.34 8.12
C VAL A 478 -14.01 -40.38 8.74
N GLY A 479 -14.08 -40.58 10.06
CA GLY A 479 -15.32 -40.46 10.82
C GLY A 479 -15.79 -39.01 10.92
N LEU A 480 -17.10 -38.80 11.11
CA LEU A 480 -17.69 -37.47 11.31
C LEU A 480 -17.16 -36.77 12.56
N ASP A 481 -16.67 -37.52 13.54
CA ASP A 481 -16.04 -37.05 14.76
C ASP A 481 -14.65 -36.43 14.55
N ALA A 482 -13.99 -36.74 13.42
CA ALA A 482 -12.73 -36.14 13.03
C ALA A 482 -12.91 -34.79 12.30
N LEU A 483 -14.15 -34.44 11.93
CA LEU A 483 -14.48 -33.18 11.29
C LEU A 483 -14.85 -32.11 12.33
N PRO A 484 -14.71 -30.82 12.01
CA PRO A 484 -15.21 -29.75 12.87
C PRO A 484 -16.71 -29.92 13.14
N LYS A 485 -17.14 -29.54 14.35
CA LYS A 485 -18.51 -29.83 14.79
C LYS A 485 -19.54 -28.98 14.07
N GLY A 486 -20.70 -29.58 13.77
CA GLY A 486 -21.82 -28.89 13.14
C GLY A 486 -21.60 -28.63 11.65
N LEU A 487 -22.46 -27.81 11.05
CA LEU A 487 -22.34 -27.43 9.64
C LEU A 487 -21.52 -26.15 9.49
N PRO A 488 -20.64 -26.04 8.49
CA PRO A 488 -19.89 -24.81 8.23
C PRO A 488 -20.81 -23.65 7.87
N PHE A 489 -21.88 -23.94 7.12
CA PHE A 489 -22.90 -22.97 6.75
C PHE A 489 -24.28 -23.57 6.94
N ASN A 490 -25.12 -22.93 7.76
CA ASN A 490 -26.55 -23.21 7.81
C ASN A 490 -27.26 -22.12 6.99
N GLY A 491 -27.73 -22.45 5.78
CA GLY A 491 -28.39 -21.50 4.87
C GLY A 491 -29.66 -20.79 5.39
N ALA A 492 -29.96 -20.89 6.68
CA ALA A 492 -30.97 -20.13 7.37
C ALA A 492 -30.35 -19.28 8.49
N ILE A 493 -29.83 -18.11 8.11
CA ILE A 493 -29.20 -17.10 8.98
C ILE A 493 -30.01 -16.80 10.26
N ASN A 494 -31.34 -17.01 10.23
CA ASN A 494 -32.27 -16.65 11.31
C ASN A 494 -33.12 -17.79 11.89
N ARG A 495 -32.99 -19.06 11.45
CA ARG A 495 -33.93 -20.12 11.89
C ARG A 495 -33.43 -20.97 13.08
N GLY A 496 -32.14 -20.94 13.39
CA GLY A 496 -31.52 -21.90 14.31
C GLY A 496 -31.48 -21.54 15.79
N GLY A 497 -31.74 -20.27 16.17
CA GLY A 497 -31.56 -19.80 17.56
C GLY A 497 -30.11 -19.91 18.09
N GLU A 498 -29.17 -20.20 17.19
CA GLU A 498 -27.75 -20.33 17.49
C GLU A 498 -27.11 -18.95 17.59
N ASP A 499 -26.29 -18.77 18.62
CA ASP A 499 -25.51 -17.56 18.85
C ASP A 499 -24.64 -17.20 17.63
N ALA A 500 -24.59 -15.92 17.29
CA ALA A 500 -23.96 -15.45 16.06
C ALA A 500 -22.41 -15.53 16.14
N LEU A 501 -21.84 -15.37 17.34
CA LEU A 501 -20.40 -15.51 17.57
C LEU A 501 -19.96 -16.96 17.43
N GLU A 502 -20.70 -17.90 18.03
CA GLU A 502 -20.45 -19.35 17.90
C GLU A 502 -20.48 -19.81 16.43
N ARG A 503 -21.37 -19.22 15.62
CA ARG A 503 -21.46 -19.50 14.19
C ARG A 503 -20.21 -19.05 13.43
N GLU A 504 -19.72 -17.84 13.70
CA GLU A 504 -18.50 -17.31 13.08
C GLU A 504 -17.26 -18.14 13.46
N TRP A 505 -17.14 -18.52 14.74
CA TRP A 505 -16.07 -19.42 15.19
C TRP A 505 -16.12 -20.77 14.48
N ARG A 506 -17.30 -21.38 14.38
CA ARG A 506 -17.46 -22.64 13.64
C ARG A 506 -17.07 -22.50 12.18
N LYS A 507 -17.54 -21.44 11.50
CA LYS A 507 -17.21 -21.17 10.10
C LYS A 507 -15.69 -21.05 9.92
N ARG A 508 -15.02 -20.36 10.84
CA ARG A 508 -13.56 -20.22 10.85
C ARG A 508 -12.84 -21.55 11.11
N GLU A 509 -13.31 -22.36 12.06
CA GLU A 509 -12.76 -23.69 12.32
C GLU A 509 -12.83 -24.59 11.09
N TRP A 510 -13.99 -24.63 10.44
CA TRP A 510 -14.16 -25.36 9.19
C TRP A 510 -13.26 -24.85 8.07
N TYR A 511 -13.20 -23.53 7.89
CA TYR A 511 -12.34 -22.93 6.87
C TYR A 511 -10.87 -23.31 7.07
N LEU A 512 -10.36 -23.20 8.30
CA LEU A 512 -8.97 -23.57 8.62
C LEU A 512 -8.73 -25.06 8.41
N PHE A 513 -9.66 -25.91 8.85
CA PHE A 513 -9.58 -27.35 8.62
C PHE A 513 -9.50 -27.68 7.12
N LEU A 514 -10.39 -27.11 6.30
CA LEU A 514 -10.40 -27.35 4.86
C LEU A 514 -9.12 -26.81 4.21
N ARG A 515 -8.67 -25.60 4.55
CA ARG A 515 -7.44 -25.01 4.00
C ARG A 515 -6.21 -25.91 4.22
N ASP A 516 -6.13 -26.53 5.41
CA ASP A 516 -4.95 -27.26 5.86
C ASP A 516 -5.04 -28.79 5.66
N VAL A 517 -6.15 -29.31 5.13
CA VAL A 517 -6.36 -30.77 4.99
C VAL A 517 -5.54 -31.37 3.85
N ASP A 518 -4.63 -32.29 4.13
CA ASP A 518 -3.91 -33.00 3.07
C ASP A 518 -4.85 -33.90 2.26
N LEU A 519 -4.72 -33.84 0.93
CA LEU A 519 -5.51 -34.62 -0.01
C LEU A 519 -4.61 -35.58 -0.78
N THR A 520 -5.20 -36.69 -1.21
CA THR A 520 -4.71 -37.49 -2.34
C THR A 520 -5.38 -37.03 -3.64
N TRP A 521 -4.79 -37.34 -4.79
CA TRP A 521 -5.39 -37.02 -6.09
C TRP A 521 -6.82 -37.58 -6.22
N GLN A 522 -7.04 -38.82 -5.77
CA GLN A 522 -8.37 -39.45 -5.82
C GLN A 522 -9.40 -38.73 -4.96
N GLN A 523 -8.99 -38.23 -3.78
CA GLN A 523 -9.87 -37.42 -2.93
C GLN A 523 -10.17 -36.07 -3.59
N SER A 524 -9.15 -35.38 -4.08
CA SER A 524 -9.27 -34.11 -4.81
C SER A 524 -10.26 -34.21 -5.97
N LYS A 525 -10.09 -35.22 -6.83
CA LYS A 525 -11.00 -35.51 -7.95
C LYS A 525 -12.44 -35.75 -7.48
N ARG A 526 -12.65 -36.61 -6.48
CA ARG A 526 -13.99 -36.92 -5.96
C ARG A 526 -14.65 -35.70 -5.33
N ILE A 527 -13.88 -34.84 -4.66
CA ILE A 527 -14.39 -33.57 -4.11
C ILE A 527 -14.84 -32.65 -5.26
N SER A 528 -13.99 -32.45 -6.28
CA SER A 528 -14.34 -31.64 -7.45
C SER A 528 -15.58 -32.16 -8.18
N GLU A 529 -15.72 -33.48 -8.35
CA GLU A 529 -16.89 -34.08 -8.98
C GLU A 529 -18.16 -33.96 -8.11
N ALA A 530 -18.04 -34.12 -6.79
CA ALA A 530 -19.19 -34.09 -5.87
C ALA A 530 -19.68 -32.67 -5.54
N PHE A 531 -18.77 -31.71 -5.45
CA PHE A 531 -19.06 -30.35 -4.96
C PHE A 531 -18.86 -29.26 -6.03
N GLY A 532 -18.32 -29.59 -7.21
CA GLY A 532 -18.14 -28.62 -8.30
C GLY A 532 -16.99 -27.63 -8.08
N THR A 533 -16.10 -27.89 -7.12
CA THR A 533 -14.91 -27.07 -6.89
C THR A 533 -13.88 -27.29 -7.99
N ALA A 534 -13.09 -26.26 -8.33
CA ALA A 534 -11.89 -26.46 -9.14
C ALA A 534 -10.88 -27.37 -8.42
N VAL A 535 -9.94 -27.93 -9.19
CA VAL A 535 -8.85 -28.73 -8.62
C VAL A 535 -7.96 -27.82 -7.76
N PRO A 536 -7.72 -28.14 -6.48
CA PRO A 536 -6.83 -27.34 -5.63
C PRO A 536 -5.35 -27.56 -5.97
N PRO A 537 -4.47 -26.62 -5.55
CA PRO A 537 -3.04 -26.92 -5.40
C PRO A 537 -2.84 -28.16 -4.51
N PRO A 538 -1.83 -29.01 -4.80
CA PRO A 538 -0.75 -28.79 -5.75
C PRO A 538 -1.02 -29.21 -7.21
N TRP A 539 -2.17 -29.81 -7.53
CA TRP A 539 -2.46 -30.30 -8.90
C TRP A 539 -2.90 -29.20 -9.88
N ASN A 540 -3.22 -28.00 -9.38
CA ASN A 540 -3.48 -26.85 -10.23
C ASN A 540 -2.17 -26.15 -10.64
N LEU A 541 -1.51 -26.70 -11.66
CA LEU A 541 -0.22 -26.21 -12.18
C LEU A 541 -0.34 -24.83 -12.83
N TRP A 542 0.81 -24.19 -13.09
CA TRP A 542 0.89 -22.83 -13.66
C TRP A 542 0.70 -22.81 -15.18
N TRP A 543 -0.42 -23.35 -15.64
CA TRP A 543 -0.75 -23.47 -17.06
C TRP A 543 -0.78 -22.15 -17.82
N SER A 544 -1.00 -21.02 -17.12
CA SER A 544 -1.06 -19.69 -17.74
C SER A 544 0.31 -19.18 -18.18
N ASP A 545 1.40 -19.68 -17.59
CA ASP A 545 2.77 -19.26 -17.89
C ASP A 545 3.38 -20.07 -19.05
N LEU A 546 2.69 -21.13 -19.49
CA LEU A 546 3.10 -22.03 -20.54
C LEU A 546 2.52 -21.59 -21.91
N PRO A 547 3.35 -21.21 -22.90
CA PRO A 547 2.88 -20.85 -24.23
C PRO A 547 2.17 -22.01 -24.94
N ILE A 548 1.07 -21.72 -25.62
CA ILE A 548 0.33 -22.74 -26.39
C ILE A 548 1.23 -23.39 -27.45
N SER A 549 2.16 -22.65 -28.05
CA SER A 549 3.07 -23.18 -29.09
C SER A 549 3.98 -24.32 -28.60
N ILE A 550 4.30 -24.39 -27.31
CA ILE A 550 5.18 -25.43 -26.75
C ILE A 550 4.43 -26.72 -26.38
N THR A 551 3.10 -26.67 -26.27
CA THR A 551 2.30 -27.84 -25.84
C THR A 551 2.41 -29.03 -26.79
N LYS A 552 2.48 -28.80 -28.11
CA LYS A 552 2.61 -29.89 -29.07
C LYS A 552 3.93 -30.67 -28.92
N PRO A 553 5.11 -30.01 -28.89
CA PRO A 553 6.36 -30.66 -28.52
C PRO A 553 6.28 -31.41 -27.19
N LEU A 554 5.71 -30.78 -26.15
CA LEU A 554 5.60 -31.39 -24.83
C LEU A 554 4.76 -32.69 -24.85
N ILE A 555 3.60 -32.67 -25.52
CA ILE A 555 2.71 -33.84 -25.64
C ILE A 555 3.42 -34.99 -26.37
N GLN A 556 4.23 -34.68 -27.40
CA GLN A 556 4.98 -35.70 -28.14
C GLN A 556 5.97 -36.42 -27.23
N GLU A 557 6.72 -35.68 -26.42
CA GLU A 557 7.66 -36.25 -25.43
C GLU A 557 6.93 -37.02 -24.33
N LEU A 558 5.80 -36.50 -23.83
CA LEU A 558 4.99 -37.16 -22.80
C LEU A 558 4.36 -38.48 -23.26
N THR A 559 4.11 -38.65 -24.56
CA THR A 559 3.51 -39.90 -25.10
C THR A 559 4.44 -41.11 -24.91
N GLY A 560 5.75 -40.89 -24.80
CA GLY A 560 6.75 -41.92 -24.52
C GLY A 560 7.04 -42.14 -23.02
N SER A 561 6.28 -41.50 -22.13
CA SER A 561 6.50 -41.59 -20.68
C SER A 561 5.90 -42.85 -20.08
N GLU A 562 6.53 -43.35 -19.01
CA GLU A 562 6.10 -44.54 -18.29
C GLU A 562 5.62 -44.15 -16.89
N ILE A 563 4.51 -44.74 -16.44
CA ILE A 563 4.01 -44.59 -15.07
C ILE A 563 4.53 -45.77 -14.26
N GLU A 564 5.43 -45.50 -13.33
CA GLU A 564 6.04 -46.47 -12.43
C GLU A 564 5.59 -46.23 -10.98
N GLU A 565 5.97 -47.14 -10.06
CA GLU A 565 5.72 -46.92 -8.61
C GLU A 565 6.39 -45.65 -8.07
N SER A 566 7.51 -45.23 -8.69
CA SER A 566 8.25 -44.03 -8.35
C SER A 566 7.64 -42.74 -8.90
N GLY A 567 6.60 -42.84 -9.74
CA GLY A 567 5.92 -41.71 -10.38
C GLY A 567 5.96 -41.74 -11.91
N LEU A 568 5.81 -40.58 -12.53
CA LEU A 568 5.88 -40.44 -13.99
C LEU A 568 7.34 -40.29 -14.43
N ARG A 569 7.84 -41.21 -15.25
CA ARG A 569 9.19 -41.18 -15.83
C ARG A 569 9.15 -40.76 -17.30
N ILE A 570 9.92 -39.73 -17.64
CA ILE A 570 10.10 -39.23 -19.01
C ILE A 570 11.50 -39.61 -19.50
N SER A 571 11.56 -40.63 -20.33
CA SER A 571 12.80 -41.24 -20.81
C SER A 571 13.64 -40.29 -21.66
N GLY A 572 14.93 -40.15 -21.34
CA GLY A 572 15.90 -39.35 -22.07
C GLY A 572 15.82 -37.84 -21.87
N ALA A 573 14.85 -37.35 -21.10
CA ALA A 573 14.56 -35.92 -20.97
C ALA A 573 15.65 -35.10 -20.25
N SER A 574 16.61 -35.74 -19.55
CA SER A 574 17.69 -35.04 -18.85
C SER A 574 19.10 -35.34 -19.39
N ARG A 575 19.25 -36.13 -20.46
CA ARG A 575 20.56 -36.58 -20.98
C ARG A 575 21.53 -35.46 -21.32
N ASP A 576 21.01 -34.37 -21.88
CA ASP A 576 21.81 -33.22 -22.33
C ASP A 576 21.84 -32.09 -21.29
N TRP A 577 21.25 -32.29 -20.10
CA TRP A 577 21.21 -31.29 -19.05
C TRP A 577 22.49 -31.35 -18.18
N SER A 578 23.06 -30.18 -17.88
CA SER A 578 24.14 -30.07 -16.89
C SER A 578 24.06 -28.76 -16.12
N PRO A 579 24.56 -28.66 -14.88
CA PRO A 579 24.58 -27.39 -14.14
C PRO A 579 25.42 -26.32 -14.83
N GLY A 580 26.47 -26.74 -15.53
CA GLY A 580 27.38 -25.84 -16.25
C GLY A 580 26.78 -25.18 -17.48
N SER A 581 25.61 -25.62 -17.96
CA SER A 581 24.90 -24.97 -19.08
C SER A 581 24.19 -23.68 -18.68
N LEU A 582 24.10 -23.36 -17.38
CA LEU A 582 23.43 -22.17 -16.83
C LEU A 582 24.23 -20.86 -17.02
N GLN A 583 25.14 -20.77 -18.00
CA GLN A 583 25.91 -19.55 -18.24
C GLN A 583 25.02 -18.39 -18.72
N VAL A 584 25.41 -17.16 -18.35
CA VAL A 584 24.82 -15.91 -18.85
C VAL A 584 24.95 -15.91 -20.38
N VAL A 585 23.83 -16.08 -21.07
CA VAL A 585 23.81 -16.12 -22.53
C VAL A 585 23.99 -14.70 -23.06
N ASP A 586 25.07 -14.49 -23.80
CA ASP A 586 25.26 -13.30 -24.64
C ASP A 586 24.14 -13.27 -25.69
N SER A 587 23.28 -12.25 -25.64
CA SER A 587 22.06 -12.11 -26.45
C SER A 587 22.33 -11.80 -27.93
N THR A 588 23.53 -12.09 -28.44
CA THR A 588 24.00 -11.69 -29.77
C THR A 588 24.01 -12.82 -30.80
N HIS A 589 23.68 -14.06 -30.41
CA HIS A 589 23.48 -15.17 -31.36
C HIS A 589 22.13 -15.87 -31.17
N GLU A 590 21.32 -15.78 -32.22
CA GLU A 590 19.91 -16.17 -32.33
C GLU A 590 19.75 -17.50 -33.10
N PRO A 591 19.29 -18.59 -32.45
CA PRO A 591 18.61 -19.70 -33.11
C PRO A 591 17.08 -19.63 -32.84
N ASP A 592 16.30 -20.49 -33.51
CA ASP A 592 14.81 -20.63 -33.55
C ASP A 592 14.02 -20.59 -32.21
N PHE A 593 14.69 -20.42 -31.06
CA PHE A 593 14.13 -20.30 -29.71
C PHE A 593 13.46 -18.94 -29.40
N ASP A 594 13.53 -17.96 -30.30
CA ASP A 594 12.92 -16.62 -30.13
C ASP A 594 11.37 -16.61 -30.12
N ASN A 595 10.74 -17.75 -30.36
CA ASN A 595 9.27 -17.87 -30.31
C ASN A 595 8.72 -18.12 -28.89
N TRP A 596 9.59 -18.39 -27.91
CA TRP A 596 9.17 -18.68 -26.54
C TRP A 596 9.71 -17.68 -25.53
N PRO A 597 8.95 -17.35 -24.49
CA PRO A 597 9.36 -16.36 -23.51
C PRO A 597 10.65 -16.72 -22.78
N SER A 598 11.42 -15.70 -22.41
CA SER A 598 12.72 -15.84 -21.74
C SER A 598 12.63 -16.58 -20.40
N TRP A 599 11.55 -16.39 -19.64
CA TRP A 599 11.32 -17.03 -18.34
C TRP A 599 11.27 -18.56 -18.42
N MET A 600 11.02 -19.14 -19.60
CA MET A 600 11.07 -20.59 -19.77
C MET A 600 12.49 -21.16 -19.78
N SER A 601 13.49 -20.33 -20.10
CA SER A 601 14.90 -20.72 -20.13
C SER A 601 15.19 -22.02 -20.93
N VAL A 602 14.48 -22.21 -22.05
CA VAL A 602 14.52 -23.44 -22.88
C VAL A 602 15.93 -23.78 -23.36
N ARG A 603 16.76 -22.76 -23.65
CA ARG A 603 18.16 -22.97 -24.06
C ARG A 603 18.99 -23.65 -22.97
N ASN A 604 18.71 -23.38 -21.69
CA ASN A 604 19.49 -23.90 -20.57
C ASN A 604 19.01 -25.27 -20.10
N HIS A 605 17.69 -25.51 -20.16
CA HIS A 605 17.07 -26.69 -19.58
C HIS A 605 16.58 -27.72 -20.60
N GLY A 606 16.41 -27.34 -21.87
CA GLY A 606 15.73 -28.15 -22.87
C GLY A 606 14.20 -28.07 -22.73
N ILE A 607 13.48 -28.49 -23.78
CA ILE A 607 12.02 -28.29 -23.89
C ILE A 607 11.26 -28.90 -22.71
N VAL A 608 11.48 -30.19 -22.44
CA VAL A 608 10.71 -30.93 -21.42
C VAL A 608 10.93 -30.33 -20.05
N LYS A 609 12.19 -30.21 -19.61
CA LYS A 609 12.50 -29.66 -18.28
C LYS A 609 11.99 -28.23 -18.12
N SER A 610 12.18 -27.37 -19.11
CA SER A 610 11.63 -26.01 -19.08
C SER A 610 10.12 -25.99 -18.89
N CYS A 611 9.37 -26.84 -19.60
CA CYS A 611 7.92 -26.94 -19.39
C CYS A 611 7.58 -27.35 -17.95
N LEU A 612 8.28 -28.34 -17.38
CA LEU A 612 8.05 -28.80 -16.02
C LEU A 612 8.38 -27.72 -14.97
N LEU A 613 9.47 -26.99 -15.18
CA LEU A 613 9.85 -25.84 -14.35
C LEU A 613 8.79 -24.73 -14.42
N THR A 614 8.34 -24.37 -15.63
CA THR A 614 7.27 -23.38 -15.85
C THR A 614 5.94 -23.81 -15.23
N LEU A 615 5.63 -25.12 -15.19
CA LEU A 615 4.42 -25.63 -14.55
C LEU A 615 4.53 -25.72 -13.02
N GLY A 616 5.71 -25.49 -12.45
CA GLY A 616 5.96 -25.63 -11.00
C GLY A 616 5.97 -27.08 -10.53
N LEU A 617 6.19 -28.05 -11.43
CA LEU A 617 6.09 -29.47 -11.13
C LEU A 617 7.43 -30.02 -10.63
N GLN A 618 7.48 -30.42 -9.36
CA GLN A 618 8.69 -30.94 -8.72
C GLN A 618 9.16 -32.24 -9.38
N HIS A 619 10.46 -32.34 -9.68
CA HIS A 619 11.04 -33.48 -10.39
C HIS A 619 12.53 -33.64 -10.10
N TYR A 620 13.08 -34.81 -10.34
CA TYR A 620 14.52 -35.08 -10.24
C TYR A 620 15.06 -35.84 -11.44
N HIS A 621 16.38 -35.88 -11.58
CA HIS A 621 17.05 -36.58 -12.66
C HIS A 621 17.54 -37.95 -12.20
N GLU A 622 17.34 -38.97 -13.04
CA GLU A 622 17.83 -40.31 -12.77
C GLU A 622 18.23 -40.98 -14.10
N ALA A 623 19.48 -41.42 -14.22
CA ALA A 623 19.99 -42.15 -15.39
C ALA A 623 19.76 -41.47 -16.78
N GLY A 624 19.63 -40.15 -16.83
CA GLY A 624 19.34 -39.40 -18.07
C GLY A 624 17.85 -39.21 -18.36
N ASP A 625 16.98 -39.65 -17.45
CA ASP A 625 15.53 -39.44 -17.48
C ASP A 625 15.13 -38.33 -16.49
N ILE A 626 13.90 -37.83 -16.63
CA ILE A 626 13.26 -36.99 -15.62
C ILE A 626 12.18 -37.80 -14.93
N VAL A 627 12.17 -37.80 -13.59
CA VAL A 627 11.18 -38.50 -12.78
C VAL A 627 10.38 -37.48 -11.96
N ILE A 628 9.05 -37.56 -12.07
CA ILE A 628 8.10 -36.75 -11.32
C ILE A 628 7.40 -37.65 -10.30
N SER A 629 7.77 -37.53 -9.03
CA SER A 629 7.34 -38.46 -7.99
C SER A 629 5.89 -38.26 -7.53
N SER A 630 5.33 -37.06 -7.71
CA SER A 630 4.03 -36.69 -7.15
C SER A 630 3.39 -35.53 -7.90
N ASN A 631 2.06 -35.43 -7.82
CA ASN A 631 1.25 -34.31 -8.33
C ASN A 631 1.29 -34.15 -9.86
N TRP A 632 1.59 -35.24 -10.58
CA TRP A 632 1.62 -35.28 -12.04
C TRP A 632 0.28 -35.71 -12.65
N GLU A 633 -0.61 -36.28 -11.81
CA GLU A 633 -1.94 -36.77 -12.21
C GLU A 633 -2.89 -35.64 -12.64
#